data_AF-A0A2M7JEU2-F1
#
_entry.id   AF-A0A2M7JEU2-F1
#
_cell.length_a   1.000
_cell.length_b   1.000
_cell.length_c   1.000
_cell.angle_alpha   90.00
_cell.angle_beta   90.00
_cell.angle_gamma   90.00
#
_symmetry.space_group_name_H-M   'P 1'
#
loop_
_entity.id
_entity.type
_entity.pdbx_description
1 polymer ?
#
loop_
_entity_poly.entity_id
_entity_poly.type
_entity_poly.pdbx_seq_one_letter_code
_entity_poly.pdbx_strand_id
1 'polypeptide(L)'
;MDLHLPLYLGSTLRGGFGSAFKKVVCALRDRLCHECILKEKCVYSYVFETPPPADTTVMRKYGASPHPFVIELPLTEVLLSESHQGCKIGDTIVFNLILIGKAIDCPT
;
A
#
# COMPACT_ATOMS: atom_id res chain seq x y z
N MET A 1 -23.79 -13.99 -1.58
CA MET A 1 -23.57 -12.89 -0.61
C MET A 1 -22.58 -11.96 -1.28
N ASP A 2 -23.09 -10.94 -1.95
CA ASP A 2 -22.31 -10.09 -2.85
C ASP A 2 -21.55 -9.02 -2.05
N LEU A 3 -20.30 -8.75 -2.45
CA LEU A 3 -19.48 -7.73 -1.80
C LEU A 3 -19.70 -6.40 -2.54
N HIS A 4 -20.25 -5.43 -1.83
CA HIS A 4 -20.34 -4.06 -2.33
C HIS A 4 -18.98 -3.40 -2.16
N LEU A 5 -18.27 -3.23 -3.28
CA LEU A 5 -17.02 -2.49 -3.32
C LEU A 5 -17.32 -0.98 -3.33
N PRO A 6 -16.50 -0.15 -2.67
CA PRO A 6 -16.66 1.30 -2.75
C PRO A 6 -16.40 1.78 -4.18
N LEU A 7 -16.98 2.94 -4.54
CA LEU A 7 -16.73 3.61 -5.83
C LEU A 7 -15.23 3.76 -6.12
N TYR A 8 -14.42 3.97 -5.07
CA TYR A 8 -12.97 4.08 -5.21
C TYR A 8 -12.22 2.85 -4.67
N LEU A 9 -12.15 1.81 -5.51
CA LEU A 9 -11.50 0.52 -5.22
C LEU A 9 -10.02 0.65 -4.84
N GLY A 10 -9.33 1.69 -5.34
CA GLY A 10 -7.91 1.93 -5.07
C GLY A 10 -7.60 2.07 -3.57
N SER A 11 -8.51 2.68 -2.79
CA SER A 11 -8.36 2.80 -1.33
C SER A 11 -8.43 1.44 -0.62
N THR A 12 -9.37 0.58 -1.03
CA THR A 12 -9.52 -0.79 -0.52
C THR A 12 -8.32 -1.64 -0.88
N LEU A 13 -7.84 -1.57 -2.12
CA LEU A 13 -6.65 -2.29 -2.56
C LEU A 13 -5.41 -1.86 -1.80
N ARG A 14 -5.21 -0.54 -1.60
CA ARG A 14 -4.09 -0.03 -0.80
C ARG A 14 -4.12 -0.58 0.63
N GLY A 15 -5.28 -0.57 1.28
CA GLY A 15 -5.43 -1.09 2.64
C GLY A 15 -5.25 -2.62 2.71
N GLY A 16 -5.89 -3.35 1.79
CA GLY A 16 -5.83 -4.80 1.72
C GLY A 16 -4.42 -5.31 1.41
N PHE A 17 -3.77 -4.73 0.40
CA PHE A 17 -2.40 -5.06 0.03
C PHE A 17 -1.42 -4.69 1.14
N GLY A 18 -1.55 -3.51 1.76
CA GLY A 18 -0.71 -3.13 2.91
C GLY A 18 -0.84 -4.11 4.08
N SER A 19 -2.05 -4.51 4.44
CA SER A 19 -2.28 -5.51 5.49
C SER A 19 -1.68 -6.88 5.15
N ALA A 20 -1.87 -7.35 3.92
CA ALA A 20 -1.29 -8.60 3.45
C ALA A 20 0.25 -8.55 3.41
N PHE A 21 0.82 -7.46 2.88
CA PHE A 21 2.25 -7.25 2.80
C PHE A 21 2.88 -7.20 4.20
N LYS A 22 2.28 -6.49 5.15
CA LYS A 22 2.72 -6.48 6.56
C LYS A 22 2.79 -7.90 7.13
N LYS A 23 1.79 -8.74 6.88
CA LYS A 23 1.77 -10.13 7.39
C LYS A 23 2.91 -10.98 6.82
N VAL A 24 3.31 -10.72 5.58
CA VAL A 24 4.39 -11.47 4.90
C VAL A 24 5.77 -10.99 5.38
N VAL A 25 6.03 -9.68 5.39
CA VAL A 25 7.39 -9.15 5.62
C VAL A 25 7.68 -8.74 7.07
N CYS A 26 6.66 -8.51 7.89
CA CYS A 26 6.86 -8.01 9.25
C CYS A 26 7.14 -9.16 10.23
N ALA A 27 8.32 -9.15 10.82
CA ALA A 27 8.68 -10.05 11.92
C ALA A 27 7.96 -9.71 13.25
N LEU A 28 7.49 -8.46 13.41
CA LEU A 28 6.92 -7.93 14.67
C LEU A 28 5.49 -7.42 14.43
N ARG A 29 4.59 -8.31 14.01
CA ARG A 29 3.25 -7.97 13.48
C ARG A 29 2.39 -7.15 14.44
N ASP A 30 2.53 -7.38 15.74
CA ASP A 30 1.72 -6.78 16.80
C ASP A 30 2.26 -5.45 17.36
N ARG A 31 3.33 -4.91 16.78
CA ARG A 31 3.90 -3.62 17.19
C ARG A 31 3.45 -2.50 16.24
N LEU A 32 3.35 -1.29 16.79
CA LEU A 32 3.20 -0.07 16.00
C LEU A 32 4.52 0.21 15.26
N CYS A 33 4.45 0.51 13.97
CA CYS A 33 5.64 0.66 13.13
C CYS A 33 6.53 1.83 13.57
N HIS A 34 5.97 2.89 14.15
CA HIS A 34 6.74 4.05 14.63
C HIS A 34 7.58 3.74 15.89
N GLU A 35 7.18 2.75 16.69
CA GLU A 35 7.90 2.27 17.87
C GLU A 35 8.86 1.11 17.56
N CYS A 36 8.90 0.65 16.31
CA CYS A 36 9.67 -0.50 15.91
C CYS A 36 11.17 -0.16 15.80
N ILE A 37 12.02 -1.00 16.40
CA ILE A 37 13.49 -0.88 16.34
C ILE A 37 14.00 -0.97 14.89
N LEU A 38 13.30 -1.72 14.04
CA LEU A 38 13.66 -1.92 12.64
C LEU A 38 13.08 -0.85 11.70
N LYS A 39 12.41 0.21 12.20
CA LYS A 39 11.66 1.16 11.35
C LYS A 39 12.47 1.78 10.21
N GLU A 40 13.78 1.97 10.38
CA GLU A 40 14.64 2.59 9.36
C GLU A 40 15.06 1.62 8.25
N LYS A 41 15.14 0.32 8.56
CA LYS A 41 15.55 -0.74 7.62
C LYS A 41 14.41 -1.66 7.17
N CYS A 42 13.23 -1.50 7.77
CA CYS A 42 12.07 -2.33 7.51
C CYS A 42 11.45 -1.97 6.16
N VAL A 43 11.37 -2.96 5.26
CA VAL A 43 10.76 -2.81 3.93
C VAL A 43 9.32 -2.30 4.02
N TYR A 44 8.51 -2.84 4.95
CA TYR A 44 7.15 -2.36 5.17
C TYR A 44 7.13 -0.88 5.58
N SER A 45 7.97 -0.49 6.54
CA SER A 45 8.06 0.89 7.02
C SER A 45 8.45 1.84 5.89
N TYR A 46 9.44 1.48 5.07
CA TYR A 46 9.86 2.28 3.93
C TYR A 46 8.75 2.46 2.88
N VAL A 47 8.06 1.38 2.50
CA VAL A 47 7.06 1.39 1.43
C VAL A 47 5.72 2.00 1.87
N PHE A 48 5.24 1.69 3.08
CA PHE A 48 3.88 2.03 3.52
C PHE A 48 3.78 3.12 4.57
N GLU A 49 4.76 3.26 5.45
CA GLU A 49 4.79 4.35 6.45
C GLU A 49 5.59 5.54 5.94
N THR A 50 6.59 5.26 5.10
CA THR A 50 7.53 6.19 4.46
C THR A 50 7.93 7.34 5.39
N PRO A 51 8.50 7.02 6.57
CA PRO A 51 8.88 8.04 7.53
C PRO A 51 9.92 8.99 6.90
N PRO A 52 9.84 10.30 7.15
CA PRO A 52 10.83 11.23 6.66
C PRO A 52 12.21 10.85 7.20
N PRO A 53 13.28 10.89 6.37
CA PRO A 53 14.63 10.63 6.84
C PRO A 53 15.00 11.61 7.96
N ALA A 54 15.64 11.11 9.02
CA ALA A 54 16.01 11.91 10.19
C ALA A 54 16.89 13.13 9.85
N ASP A 55 17.61 13.07 8.73
CA ASP A 55 18.58 14.08 8.27
C ASP A 55 18.02 15.10 7.27
N THR A 56 16.69 15.18 7.11
CA THR A 56 16.09 16.10 6.13
C THR A 56 16.04 17.57 6.62
N THR A 57 16.79 18.42 5.92
CA THR A 57 16.73 19.90 5.99
C THR A 57 15.57 20.48 5.17
N VAL A 58 14.97 19.69 4.26
CA VAL A 58 13.88 20.08 3.35
C VAL A 58 12.70 19.13 3.57
N MET A 59 11.45 19.62 3.48
CA MET A 59 10.20 18.84 3.67
C MET A 59 9.81 18.42 5.11
N ARG A 60 10.35 19.05 6.16
CA ARG A 60 9.95 18.80 7.58
C ARG A 60 8.46 18.99 7.90
N LYS A 61 7.70 19.71 7.07
CA LYS A 61 6.26 19.95 7.27
C LYS A 61 5.35 18.80 6.80
N TYR A 62 5.87 17.86 6.02
CA TYR A 62 5.09 16.71 5.53
C TYR A 62 5.40 15.48 6.40
N GLY A 63 4.35 14.90 7.00
CA GLY A 63 4.49 13.79 7.95
C GLY A 63 5.00 12.48 7.35
N ALA A 64 4.97 12.35 6.01
CA ALA A 64 5.52 11.22 5.27
C ALA A 64 6.04 11.69 3.90
N SER A 65 7.11 11.09 3.41
CA SER A 65 7.54 11.26 2.02
C SER A 65 6.53 10.55 1.09
N PRO A 66 6.39 10.95 -0.19
CA PRO A 66 5.50 10.25 -1.11
C PRO A 66 5.81 8.75 -1.12
N HIS A 67 4.76 7.93 -0.94
CA HIS A 67 4.92 6.48 -0.95
C HIS A 67 5.52 6.03 -2.29
N PRO A 68 6.57 5.20 -2.27
CA PRO A 68 7.31 4.81 -3.46
C PRO A 68 6.59 3.71 -4.27
N PHE A 69 5.26 3.77 -4.34
CA PHE A 69 4.46 2.84 -5.14
C PHE A 69 3.17 3.49 -5.66
N VAL A 70 2.66 2.96 -6.77
CA VAL A 70 1.35 3.28 -7.34
C VAL A 70 0.55 1.99 -7.48
N ILE A 71 -0.70 2.01 -7.01
CA ILE A 71 -1.69 0.97 -7.32
C ILE A 71 -2.50 1.49 -8.49
N GLU A 72 -2.33 0.86 -9.65
CA GLU A 72 -3.05 1.19 -10.86
C GLU A 72 -4.11 0.11 -11.13
N LEU A 73 -5.34 0.57 -11.29
CA LEU A 73 -6.46 -0.25 -11.75
C LEU A 73 -6.55 -0.12 -13.27
N PRO A 74 -6.63 -1.21 -14.05
CA PRO A 74 -6.91 -1.11 -15.47
C PRO A 74 -8.27 -0.43 -15.70
N LEU A 75 -8.34 0.39 -16.75
CA LEU A 75 -9.50 1.25 -17.05
C LEU A 75 -10.83 0.49 -17.14
N THR A 76 -10.79 -0.75 -17.61
CA THR A 76 -11.97 -1.63 -17.72
C THR A 76 -12.60 -1.93 -16.35
N GLU A 77 -11.80 -2.07 -15.30
CA GLU A 77 -12.27 -2.40 -13.96
C GLU A 77 -12.75 -1.15 -13.20
N VAL A 78 -12.17 0.01 -13.52
CA VAL A 78 -12.67 1.32 -13.04
C VAL A 78 -14.10 1.54 -13.51
N LEU A 79 -14.39 1.29 -14.79
CA LEU A 79 -15.74 1.38 -15.35
C LEU A 79 -16.72 0.42 -14.66
N LEU A 80 -16.30 -0.81 -14.34
CA LEU A 80 -17.14 -1.78 -13.62
C LEU A 80 -17.43 -1.33 -12.17
N SER A 81 -16.45 -0.71 -11.50
CA SER A 81 -16.62 -0.17 -10.15
C SER A 81 -17.48 1.10 -10.08
N GLU A 82 -17.42 1.97 -11.09
CA GLU A 82 -18.27 3.17 -11.21
C GLU A 82 -19.73 2.82 -11.53
N SER A 83 -19.96 1.65 -12.12
CA SER A 83 -21.28 1.18 -12.56
C SER A 83 -22.16 0.58 -11.44
N HIS A 84 -21.72 0.59 -10.17
CA HIS A 84 -22.36 -0.14 -9.05
C HIS A 84 -22.57 -1.65 -9.31
N GLN A 85 -21.86 -2.23 -10.29
CA GLN A 85 -21.96 -3.64 -10.60
C GLN A 85 -21.17 -4.39 -9.52
N GLY A 86 -21.87 -4.92 -8.51
CA GLY A 86 -21.25 -5.63 -7.39
C GLY A 86 -20.35 -6.77 -7.86
N CYS A 87 -19.26 -7.00 -7.12
CA CYS A 87 -18.33 -8.10 -7.37
C CYS A 87 -18.90 -9.38 -6.77
N LYS A 88 -18.97 -10.45 -7.57
CA LYS A 88 -19.48 -11.74 -7.14
C LYS A 88 -18.38 -12.53 -6.42
N ILE A 89 -18.80 -13.40 -5.52
CA ILE A 89 -17.88 -14.36 -4.91
C ILE A 89 -17.26 -15.23 -6.01
N GLY A 90 -15.93 -15.26 -6.07
CA GLY A 90 -15.17 -15.98 -7.08
C GLY A 90 -14.62 -15.11 -8.21
N ASP A 91 -15.06 -13.85 -8.28
CA ASP A 91 -14.48 -12.89 -9.22
C ASP A 91 -13.01 -12.61 -8.86
N THR A 92 -12.19 -12.48 -9.90
CA THR A 92 -10.78 -12.11 -9.76
C THR A 92 -10.64 -10.62 -9.98
N ILE A 93 -9.97 -9.94 -9.05
CA ILE A 93 -9.59 -8.53 -9.19
C ILE A 93 -8.13 -8.49 -9.62
N VAL A 94 -7.86 -7.85 -10.75
CA VAL A 94 -6.50 -7.64 -11.25
C VAL A 94 -6.11 -6.19 -10.94
N PHE A 95 -4.84 -5.94 -10.65
CA PHE A 95 -4.33 -4.57 -10.52
C PHE A 95 -2.83 -4.59 -10.67
N ASN A 96 -2.27 -3.45 -11.03
CA ASN A 96 -0.84 -3.25 -11.14
C ASN A 96 -0.31 -2.60 -9.88
N LEU A 97 0.83 -3.11 -9.39
CA LEU A 97 1.63 -2.46 -8.36
C LEU A 97 2.94 -1.99 -8.99
N ILE A 98 3.09 -0.69 -9.13
CA ILE A 98 4.30 -0.07 -9.70
C ILE A 98 5.16 0.39 -8.53
N LEU A 99 6.40 -0.09 -8.44
CA LEU A 99 7.37 0.31 -7.42
C LEU A 99 8.34 1.35 -7.99
N ILE A 100 8.73 2.32 -7.18
CA ILE A 100 9.54 3.46 -7.61
C ILE A 100 10.77 3.61 -6.70
N GLY A 101 11.94 3.85 -7.31
CA GLY A 101 13.17 4.13 -6.56
C GLY A 101 13.62 2.94 -5.70
N LYS A 102 14.04 3.21 -4.46
CA LYS A 102 14.59 2.17 -3.56
C LYS A 102 13.55 1.12 -3.12
N ALA A 103 12.28 1.27 -3.45
CA ALA A 103 11.28 0.22 -3.20
C ALA A 103 11.50 -1.00 -4.08
N ILE A 104 12.24 -0.85 -5.19
CA ILE A 104 12.65 -1.94 -6.08
C ILE A 104 13.78 -2.75 -5.43
N ASP A 105 14.65 -2.08 -4.68
CA ASP A 105 15.79 -2.67 -4.01
C ASP A 105 15.29 -3.37 -2.73
N CYS A 106 14.80 -4.60 -2.85
CA CYS A 106 14.54 -5.44 -1.69
C CYS A 106 15.89 -5.87 -1.09
N PRO A 107 16.31 -5.36 0.08
CA PRO A 107 17.52 -5.85 0.70
C PRO A 107 17.22 -7.26 1.23
N THR A 108 17.80 -8.27 0.57
CA THR A 108 17.80 -9.68 1.01
C THR A 108 18.55 -9.85 2.31
#